data_AF-A0A939X3L5-F1
#
_entry.id   AF-A0A939X3L5-F1
#
_cell.length_a   1.000
_cell.length_b   1.000
_cell.length_c   1.000
_cell.angle_alpha   90.00
_cell.angle_beta   90.00
_cell.angle_gamma   90.00
#
_symmetry.space_group_name_H-M   'P 1'
#
loop_
_entity.id
_entity.type
_entity.pdbx_description
1 polymer ?
#
loop_
_entity_poly.entity_id
_entity_poly.type
_entity_poly.pdbx_seq_one_letter_code
_entity_poly.pdbx_strand_id
1 'polypeptide(L)'
;MFIDINKQSDLFSSMFKLFRRILCLVALCFLIFCLFSCKKSQTAELFNREQRFKLEYGSFENELNLFDISTNGDVQTFVVMQDGFIYISNGKAKKVMQFTSYGDLLRIFYNPDTNPVPSFMLSENIYGTKQSTQSAVSYKFNMPGAVAVDSEKNLYVIDRLPLDRQEQDLENNLLLRDVVLRFNSDGTFIDYLGQHGPGGIPFSYIENIYTTLNNELVVSCLTNTGYAVYWFNKEGFLLYNAQLSADSIPLVEDKNECFVSLDKVVPDYKEHTLYIKADYFLSDIDVQSGVQTGVSYEGSYLYTLNLDTEKYEEPLSIPGYEAASSESAEKTVYTRSLDFLGVTDSGWFFFMTPVEGGYVVEIIQKNGQKLIKKILSVSDDELVFNNFSLSKDGIITAILANEIEASVVWWRTDAVIDALIK
;
A
#
# COMPACT_ATOMS: atom_id res chain seq x y z
N MET A 1 77.58 -27.69 49.36
CA MET A 1 76.15 -27.94 49.09
C MET A 1 75.86 -27.41 47.70
N PHE A 2 76.09 -28.25 46.67
CA PHE A 2 75.88 -27.89 45.26
C PHE A 2 74.44 -28.26 44.90
N ILE A 3 73.64 -27.27 44.50
CA ILE A 3 72.30 -27.47 43.95
C ILE A 3 72.42 -27.50 42.43
N ASP A 4 71.78 -28.52 41.87
CA ASP A 4 71.86 -29.03 40.51
C ASP A 4 71.09 -28.12 39.52
N ILE A 5 71.81 -27.34 38.71
CA ILE A 5 71.26 -26.34 37.77
C ILE A 5 70.63 -27.00 36.52
N ASN A 6 70.92 -28.28 36.26
CA ASN A 6 70.48 -28.96 35.03
C ASN A 6 69.02 -29.44 35.02
N LYS A 7 68.33 -29.44 36.17
CA LYS A 7 66.92 -29.90 36.23
C LYS A 7 65.90 -28.80 35.93
N GLN A 8 66.32 -27.53 35.94
CA GLN A 8 65.46 -26.37 35.69
C GLN A 8 65.28 -26.04 34.20
N SER A 9 66.25 -26.35 33.35
CA SER A 9 66.21 -26.03 31.91
C SER A 9 65.25 -26.93 31.11
N ASP A 10 65.19 -28.22 31.44
CA ASP A 10 64.30 -29.18 30.76
C ASP A 10 62.82 -28.97 31.09
N LEU A 11 62.52 -28.53 32.32
CA LEU A 11 61.14 -28.20 32.73
C LEU A 11 60.60 -26.97 31.96
N PHE A 12 61.46 -25.96 31.74
CA PHE A 12 61.11 -24.76 30.99
C PHE A 12 60.89 -25.04 29.50
N SER A 13 61.70 -25.91 28.89
CA SER A 13 61.56 -26.33 27.48
C SER A 13 60.25 -27.11 27.24
N SER A 14 59.90 -28.00 28.16
CA SER A 14 58.64 -28.77 28.16
C SER A 14 57.41 -27.85 28.28
N MET A 15 57.44 -26.93 29.25
CA MET A 15 56.37 -25.94 29.45
C MET A 15 56.18 -25.03 28.23
N PHE A 16 57.25 -24.60 27.58
CA PHE A 16 57.16 -23.71 26.42
C PHE A 16 56.53 -24.42 25.20
N LYS A 17 56.81 -25.71 25.01
CA LYS A 17 56.18 -26.53 23.96
C LYS A 17 54.70 -26.78 24.25
N LEU A 18 54.34 -27.00 25.52
CA LEU A 18 52.94 -27.17 25.93
C LEU A 18 52.15 -25.87 25.76
N PHE A 19 52.73 -24.73 26.16
CA PHE A 19 52.11 -23.42 26.00
C PHE A 19 51.91 -23.06 24.51
N ARG A 20 52.88 -23.37 23.64
CA ARG A 20 52.75 -23.16 22.20
C ARG A 20 51.68 -24.05 21.55
N ARG A 21 51.49 -25.28 22.03
CA ARG A 21 50.40 -26.17 21.58
C ARG A 21 49.03 -25.66 22.01
N ILE A 22 48.90 -25.18 23.26
CA ILE A 22 47.66 -24.58 23.77
C ILE A 22 47.34 -23.30 22.99
N LEU A 23 48.32 -22.44 22.74
CA LEU A 23 48.14 -21.22 21.96
C LEU A 23 47.70 -21.51 20.52
N CYS A 24 48.28 -22.52 19.86
CA CYS A 24 47.84 -22.96 18.54
C CYS A 24 46.41 -23.54 18.56
N LEU A 25 46.03 -24.28 19.60
CA LEU A 25 44.67 -24.83 19.74
C LEU A 25 43.62 -23.72 19.97
N VAL A 26 43.96 -22.72 20.79
CA VAL A 26 43.11 -21.55 21.02
C VAL A 26 42.98 -20.71 19.75
N ALA A 27 44.06 -20.49 19.01
CA ALA A 27 44.02 -19.80 17.73
C ALA A 27 43.18 -20.55 16.68
N LEU A 28 43.27 -21.89 16.64
CA LEU A 28 42.46 -22.72 15.75
C LEU A 28 40.97 -22.67 16.12
N CYS A 29 40.63 -22.74 17.41
CA CYS A 29 39.26 -22.57 17.89
C CYS A 29 38.71 -21.18 17.59
N PHE A 30 39.53 -20.12 17.69
CA PHE A 30 39.13 -18.76 17.35
C PHE A 30 38.89 -18.61 15.83
N LEU A 31 39.69 -19.27 15.00
CA LEU A 31 39.50 -19.31 13.54
C LEU A 31 38.20 -20.04 13.15
N ILE A 32 37.88 -21.15 13.84
CA ILE A 32 36.64 -21.90 13.62
C ILE A 32 35.42 -21.06 14.06
N PHE A 33 35.49 -20.33 15.18
CA PHE A 33 34.43 -19.41 15.60
C PHE A 33 34.20 -18.26 14.61
N CYS A 34 35.25 -17.77 13.95
CA CYS A 34 35.11 -16.74 12.91
C CYS A 34 34.43 -17.26 11.64
N LEU A 35 34.55 -18.56 11.32
CA LEU A 35 33.93 -19.17 10.15
C LEU A 35 32.45 -19.53 10.34
N PHE A 36 31.95 -19.57 11.59
CA PHE A 36 30.52 -19.77 11.91
C PHE A 36 29.73 -18.46 12.05
N SER A 37 30.35 -17.29 11.81
CA SER A 37 29.59 -16.05 11.62
C SER A 37 28.97 -16.04 10.23
N CYS A 38 27.99 -16.92 10.02
CA CYS A 38 26.98 -16.77 8.99
C CYS A 38 26.23 -15.46 9.28
N LYS A 39 26.72 -14.35 8.71
CA LYS A 39 25.89 -13.15 8.57
C LYS A 39 24.67 -13.56 7.76
N LYS A 40 23.54 -13.74 8.45
CA LYS A 40 22.21 -13.64 7.83
C LYS A 40 22.26 -12.38 6.98
N SER A 41 22.00 -12.50 5.69
CA SER A 41 22.10 -11.36 4.77
C SER A 41 21.28 -10.19 5.33
N GLN A 42 21.92 -9.04 5.53
CA GLN A 42 21.32 -7.85 6.12
C GLN A 42 20.07 -7.39 5.32
N THR A 43 20.00 -7.74 4.02
CA THR A 43 18.83 -7.50 3.15
C THR A 43 17.63 -8.41 3.41
N ALA A 44 17.81 -9.57 4.07
CA ALA A 44 16.69 -10.44 4.42
C ALA A 44 15.94 -9.96 5.67
N GLU A 45 16.60 -9.21 6.57
CA GLU A 45 15.95 -8.65 7.76
C GLU A 45 15.12 -7.40 7.47
N LEU A 46 15.35 -6.72 6.33
CA LEU A 46 14.68 -5.47 5.97
C LEU A 46 13.24 -5.65 5.43
N PHE A 47 12.87 -6.87 5.01
CA PHE A 47 11.50 -7.20 4.58
C PHE A 47 10.71 -7.95 5.67
N ASN A 48 11.16 -7.90 6.92
CA ASN A 48 10.43 -8.55 7.99
C ASN A 48 9.11 -7.83 8.25
N ARG A 49 8.04 -8.61 8.32
CA ARG A 49 6.74 -8.15 8.76
C ARG A 49 6.84 -7.64 10.20
N GLU A 50 6.41 -6.41 10.43
CA GLU A 50 6.23 -5.89 11.79
C GLU A 50 4.74 -5.75 12.07
N GLN A 51 4.24 -6.52 13.04
CA GLN A 51 2.90 -6.32 13.57
C GLN A 51 2.91 -5.08 14.46
N ARG A 52 2.03 -4.12 14.16
CA ARG A 52 1.93 -2.86 14.90
C ARG A 52 0.95 -2.93 16.03
N PHE A 53 -0.27 -3.34 15.73
CA PHE A 53 -1.31 -3.56 16.74
C PHE A 53 -2.42 -4.41 16.14
N LYS A 54 -3.38 -4.77 16.99
CA LYS A 54 -4.57 -5.54 16.62
C LYS A 54 -5.81 -4.73 16.95
N LEU A 55 -6.86 -4.94 16.17
CA LEU A 55 -8.18 -4.34 16.34
C LEU A 55 -9.20 -5.47 16.44
N GLU A 56 -9.96 -5.44 17.52
CA GLU A 56 -11.08 -6.37 17.71
C GLU A 56 -12.26 -5.98 16.81
N TYR A 57 -13.16 -6.93 16.60
CA TYR A 57 -14.39 -6.66 15.85
C TYR A 57 -15.52 -6.17 16.74
N GLY A 58 -16.17 -5.10 16.29
CA GLY A 58 -17.28 -4.50 17.00
C GLY A 58 -17.65 -3.11 16.48
N SER A 59 -18.14 -2.26 17.37
CA SER A 59 -18.69 -0.93 17.05
C SER A 59 -18.13 0.20 17.92
N PHE A 60 -17.28 -0.10 18.91
CA PHE A 60 -16.65 0.90 19.77
C PHE A 60 -15.55 1.69 19.05
N GLU A 61 -15.03 2.73 19.68
CA GLU A 61 -14.11 3.71 19.08
C GLU A 61 -12.79 3.12 18.57
N ASN A 62 -12.38 1.95 19.06
CA ASN A 62 -11.13 1.26 18.72
C ASN A 62 -11.37 -0.14 18.10
N GLU A 63 -12.55 -0.38 17.54
CA GLU A 63 -12.93 -1.66 16.93
C GLU A 63 -13.25 -1.51 15.44
N LEU A 64 -13.15 -2.59 14.69
CA LEU A 64 -13.54 -2.64 13.27
C LEU A 64 -14.84 -3.40 13.07
N ASN A 65 -15.66 -2.94 12.12
CA ASN A 65 -16.81 -3.69 11.65
C ASN A 65 -16.51 -4.25 10.26
N LEU A 66 -16.20 -5.55 10.21
CA LEU A 66 -16.01 -6.33 8.99
C LEU A 66 -17.06 -7.46 8.85
N PHE A 67 -18.14 -7.45 9.63
CA PHE A 67 -19.03 -8.61 9.81
C PHE A 67 -19.78 -9.11 8.56
N ASP A 68 -19.70 -8.39 7.43
CA ASP A 68 -20.32 -8.75 6.16
C ASP A 68 -19.37 -9.47 5.18
N ILE A 69 -18.20 -9.96 5.60
CA ILE A 69 -17.32 -10.75 4.69
C ILE A 69 -18.05 -11.96 4.07
N SER A 70 -19.08 -12.49 4.75
CA SER A 70 -19.88 -13.62 4.26
C SER A 70 -20.99 -13.26 3.26
N THR A 71 -21.27 -11.97 3.06
CA THR A 71 -22.20 -11.48 2.04
C THR A 71 -21.42 -10.92 0.86
N ASN A 72 -21.89 -11.16 -0.37
CA ASN A 72 -21.32 -10.53 -1.58
C ASN A 72 -21.56 -9.01 -1.52
N GLY A 73 -20.71 -8.31 -0.78
CA GLY A 73 -20.71 -6.89 -0.56
C GLY A 73 -19.29 -6.37 -0.49
N ASP A 74 -19.08 -5.15 -0.97
CA ASP A 74 -17.77 -4.51 -1.02
C ASP A 74 -17.34 -4.08 0.39
N VAL A 75 -16.29 -4.73 0.93
CA VAL A 75 -15.72 -4.39 2.24
C VAL A 75 -14.95 -3.08 2.10
N GLN A 76 -15.66 -1.97 2.32
CA GLN A 76 -15.12 -0.61 2.28
C GLN A 76 -14.31 -0.33 3.57
N THR A 77 -13.11 -0.90 3.67
CA THR A 77 -12.16 -0.59 4.77
C THR A 77 -10.78 -0.34 4.20
N PHE A 78 -10.21 0.81 4.54
CA PHE A 78 -8.96 1.29 3.96
C PHE A 78 -8.00 1.73 5.05
N VAL A 79 -6.72 1.43 4.86
CA VAL A 79 -5.63 1.92 5.71
C VAL A 79 -4.72 2.84 4.91
N VAL A 80 -4.27 3.92 5.52
CA VAL A 80 -3.16 4.72 5.01
C VAL A 80 -2.24 5.09 6.15
N MET A 81 -0.94 5.15 5.87
CA MET A 81 0.05 5.64 6.82
C MET A 81 0.62 6.96 6.31
N GLN A 82 0.55 8.00 7.13
CA GLN A 82 1.10 9.31 6.84
C GLN A 82 1.88 9.83 8.05
N ASP A 83 3.17 10.12 7.83
CA ASP A 83 4.11 10.66 8.83
C ASP A 83 4.08 9.90 10.18
N GLY A 84 3.99 8.57 10.11
CA GLY A 84 3.99 7.66 11.27
C GLY A 84 2.62 7.48 11.96
N PHE A 85 1.59 8.17 11.50
CA PHE A 85 0.21 7.97 11.94
C PHE A 85 -0.54 7.04 11.00
N ILE A 86 -1.38 6.18 11.56
CA ILE A 86 -2.19 5.22 10.80
C ILE A 86 -3.62 5.71 10.80
N TYR A 87 -4.19 5.92 9.61
CA TYR A 87 -5.59 6.27 9.42
C TYR A 87 -6.33 5.07 8.87
N ILE A 88 -7.46 4.74 9.48
CA ILE A 88 -8.30 3.62 9.07
C ILE A 88 -9.71 4.15 8.83
N SER A 89 -10.16 4.07 7.59
CA SER A 89 -11.55 4.30 7.22
C SER A 89 -12.30 3.00 7.29
N ASN A 90 -13.40 2.93 8.04
CA ASN A 90 -14.24 1.75 8.13
C ASN A 90 -15.68 2.12 7.69
N GLY A 91 -15.94 1.87 6.41
CA GLY A 91 -17.17 2.21 5.70
C GLY A 91 -18.41 1.70 6.39
N LYS A 92 -18.40 0.42 6.80
CA LYS A 92 -19.54 -0.21 7.46
C LYS A 92 -19.87 0.42 8.81
N ALA A 93 -18.85 0.70 9.62
CA ALA A 93 -19.03 1.40 10.90
C ALA A 93 -19.24 2.91 10.72
N LYS A 94 -19.09 3.46 9.51
CA LYS A 94 -19.28 4.88 9.21
C LYS A 94 -18.38 5.76 10.09
N LYS A 95 -17.10 5.38 10.17
CA LYS A 95 -16.10 6.10 10.97
C LYS A 95 -14.73 6.08 10.32
N VAL A 96 -13.93 7.09 10.65
CA VAL A 96 -12.50 7.17 10.30
C VAL A 96 -11.73 7.34 11.61
N MET A 97 -10.71 6.50 11.81
CA MET A 97 -9.92 6.46 13.04
C MET A 97 -8.46 6.80 12.72
N GLN A 98 -7.82 7.53 13.62
CA GLN A 98 -6.41 7.87 13.58
C GLN A 98 -5.70 7.27 14.79
N PHE A 99 -4.66 6.49 14.53
CA PHE A 99 -3.85 5.82 15.54
C PHE A 99 -2.39 6.28 15.50
N THR A 100 -1.69 6.12 16.61
CA THR A 100 -0.22 6.04 16.60
C THR A 100 0.22 4.77 15.87
N SER A 101 1.49 4.70 15.48
CA SER A 101 2.10 3.46 14.99
C SER A 101 2.10 2.30 16.00
N TYR A 102 1.74 2.56 17.26
CA TYR A 102 1.67 1.57 18.34
C TYR A 102 0.23 1.13 18.66
N GLY A 103 -0.78 1.71 18.00
CA GLY A 103 -2.18 1.33 18.17
C GLY A 103 -2.98 2.16 19.17
N ASP A 104 -2.41 3.25 19.69
CA ASP A 104 -3.18 4.18 20.54
C ASP A 104 -4.09 5.03 19.66
N LEU A 105 -5.40 5.00 19.93
CA LEU A 105 -6.37 5.86 19.26
C LEU A 105 -6.09 7.32 19.63
N LEU A 106 -5.92 8.19 18.64
CA LEU A 106 -5.71 9.63 18.80
C LEU A 106 -6.93 10.44 18.40
N ARG A 107 -7.61 10.04 17.32
CA ARG A 107 -8.79 10.73 16.84
C ARG A 107 -9.77 9.76 16.21
N ILE A 108 -11.05 10.05 16.39
CA ILE A 108 -12.13 9.37 15.68
C ILE A 108 -13.10 10.39 15.08
N PHE A 109 -13.38 10.25 13.79
CA PHE A 109 -14.52 10.85 13.13
C PHE A 109 -15.60 9.78 13.05
N TYR A 110 -16.77 9.99 13.64
CA TYR A 110 -17.80 8.95 13.73
C TYR A 110 -19.19 9.47 13.45
N ASN A 111 -20.02 8.60 12.87
CA ASN A 111 -21.45 8.86 12.74
C ASN A 111 -22.15 8.60 14.10
N PRO A 112 -22.68 9.65 14.78
CA PRO A 112 -23.32 9.50 16.09
C PRO A 112 -24.68 8.80 16.03
N ASP A 113 -25.27 8.66 14.83
CA ASP A 113 -26.54 7.94 14.65
C ASP A 113 -26.34 6.42 14.66
N THR A 114 -25.12 5.94 14.37
CA THR A 114 -24.80 4.50 14.25
C THR A 114 -23.73 4.00 15.21
N ASN A 115 -22.99 4.89 15.86
CA ASN A 115 -21.93 4.53 16.80
C ASN A 115 -22.20 5.12 18.19
N PRO A 116 -21.80 4.43 19.27
CA PRO A 116 -21.86 4.99 20.61
C PRO A 116 -20.97 6.23 20.73
N VAL A 117 -21.30 7.09 21.70
CA VAL A 117 -20.40 8.19 22.09
C VAL A 117 -19.11 7.57 22.64
N PRO A 118 -17.92 7.97 22.15
CA PRO A 118 -16.66 7.41 22.63
C PRO A 118 -16.50 7.54 24.14
N SER A 119 -15.99 6.49 24.79
CA SER A 119 -15.95 6.38 26.24
C SER A 119 -15.12 7.50 26.89
N PHE A 120 -14.04 7.93 26.24
CA PHE A 120 -13.18 9.02 26.71
C PHE A 120 -13.86 10.41 26.68
N MET A 121 -14.92 10.60 25.87
CA MET A 121 -15.72 11.83 25.90
C MET A 121 -16.66 11.86 27.11
N LEU A 122 -17.11 10.69 27.57
CA LEU A 122 -17.97 10.59 28.76
C LEU A 122 -17.20 10.93 30.04
N SER A 123 -15.95 10.48 30.15
CA SER A 123 -15.10 10.78 31.31
C SER A 123 -14.77 12.28 31.43
N GLU A 124 -14.54 12.98 30.31
CA GLU A 124 -14.36 14.44 30.31
C GLU A 124 -15.61 15.17 30.82
N ASN A 125 -16.80 14.75 30.38
CA ASN A 125 -18.07 15.37 30.79
C ASN A 125 -18.42 15.11 32.26
N ILE A 126 -18.08 13.94 32.80
CA ILE A 126 -18.39 13.55 34.18
C ILE A 126 -17.41 14.18 35.19
N TYR A 127 -16.12 14.20 34.86
CA TYR A 127 -15.06 14.65 35.78
C TYR A 127 -14.54 16.06 35.49
N GLY A 128 -15.02 16.73 34.44
CA GLY A 128 -14.65 18.11 34.09
C GLY A 128 -13.16 18.32 33.82
N THR A 129 -12.40 17.24 33.61
CA THR A 129 -10.95 17.28 33.42
C THR A 129 -10.62 16.84 32.01
N LYS A 130 -10.12 17.76 31.18
CA LYS A 130 -9.61 17.47 29.84
C LYS A 130 -8.24 16.78 29.96
N GLN A 131 -8.25 15.51 30.32
CA GLN A 131 -7.05 14.69 30.50
C GLN A 131 -6.72 13.84 29.27
N SER A 132 -7.63 13.74 28.31
CA SER A 132 -7.43 12.89 27.14
C SER A 132 -6.67 13.65 26.04
N THR A 133 -5.63 13.03 25.51
CA THR A 133 -5.00 13.45 24.24
C THR A 133 -5.81 13.00 23.03
N GLN A 134 -6.90 12.25 23.26
CA GLN A 134 -7.79 11.74 22.23
C GLN A 134 -8.84 12.79 21.87
N SER A 135 -9.27 12.80 20.61
CA SER A 135 -10.30 13.70 20.11
C SER A 135 -11.40 12.95 19.37
N ALA A 136 -12.65 13.40 19.52
CA ALA A 136 -13.80 12.85 18.81
C ALA A 136 -14.49 13.94 18.01
N VAL A 137 -14.77 13.65 16.74
CA VAL A 137 -15.49 14.53 15.82
C VAL A 137 -16.75 13.80 15.35
N SER A 138 -17.91 14.34 15.67
CA SER A 138 -19.17 13.79 15.16
C SER A 138 -19.39 14.25 13.72
N TYR A 139 -19.48 13.29 12.79
CA TYR A 139 -19.81 13.55 11.39
C TYR A 139 -20.65 12.40 10.82
N LYS A 140 -21.75 12.74 10.13
CA LYS A 140 -22.71 11.76 9.61
C LYS A 140 -22.24 11.15 8.29
N PHE A 141 -21.17 10.36 8.32
CA PHE A 141 -20.75 9.61 7.14
C PHE A 141 -21.86 8.65 6.68
N ASN A 142 -21.96 8.44 5.37
CA ASN A 142 -22.89 7.48 4.79
C ASN A 142 -22.22 6.13 4.55
N MET A 143 -21.11 6.14 3.81
CA MET A 143 -20.26 4.99 3.51
C MET A 143 -18.85 5.53 3.18
N PRO A 144 -18.03 5.83 4.21
CA PRO A 144 -16.72 6.38 3.98
C PRO A 144 -15.81 5.35 3.29
N GLY A 145 -15.10 5.80 2.25
CA GLY A 145 -14.18 5.01 1.43
C GLY A 145 -12.72 5.30 1.76
N ALA A 146 -11.84 5.28 0.75
CA ALA A 146 -10.43 5.60 0.92
C ALA A 146 -10.21 7.02 1.48
N VAL A 147 -9.07 7.20 2.14
CA VAL A 147 -8.68 8.43 2.82
C VAL A 147 -7.27 8.85 2.41
N ALA A 148 -7.02 10.15 2.39
CA ALA A 148 -5.69 10.74 2.21
C ALA A 148 -5.47 11.87 3.21
N VAL A 149 -4.21 12.16 3.53
CA VAL A 149 -3.83 13.18 4.51
C VAL A 149 -2.64 13.97 3.97
N ASP A 150 -2.79 15.30 3.92
CA ASP A 150 -1.73 16.18 3.42
C ASP A 150 -0.68 16.52 4.50
N SER A 151 0.35 17.30 4.13
CA SER A 151 1.42 17.67 5.08
C SER A 151 0.97 18.65 6.18
N GLU A 152 -0.15 19.34 5.96
CA GLU A 152 -0.82 20.18 6.95
C GLU A 152 -1.74 19.38 7.88
N LYS A 153 -1.83 18.06 7.68
CA LYS A 153 -2.68 17.11 8.41
C LYS A 153 -4.17 17.33 8.18
N ASN A 154 -4.54 17.94 7.05
CA ASN A 154 -5.93 17.95 6.63
C ASN A 154 -6.30 16.55 6.13
N LEU A 155 -7.47 16.08 6.54
CA LEU A 155 -7.98 14.76 6.21
C LEU A 155 -9.00 14.88 5.07
N TYR A 156 -8.80 14.05 4.04
CA TYR A 156 -9.68 13.89 2.91
C TYR A 156 -10.32 12.50 2.99
N VAL A 157 -11.64 12.44 2.89
CA VAL A 157 -12.41 11.19 3.03
C VAL A 157 -13.38 11.07 1.87
N ILE A 158 -13.29 10.00 1.09
CA ILE A 158 -14.36 9.65 0.13
C ILE A 158 -15.62 9.30 0.93
N ASP A 159 -16.78 9.83 0.56
CA ASP A 159 -18.06 9.39 1.12
C ASP A 159 -19.10 9.24 0.01
N ARG A 160 -19.89 8.17 0.10
CA ARG A 160 -20.98 7.91 -0.84
C ARG A 160 -22.20 8.73 -0.50
N LEU A 161 -22.75 9.43 -1.48
CA LEU A 161 -24.00 10.17 -1.30
C LEU A 161 -25.21 9.23 -1.11
N PRO A 162 -26.23 9.67 -0.36
CA PRO A 162 -27.50 8.96 -0.30
C PRO A 162 -28.16 8.94 -1.69
N LEU A 163 -28.99 7.92 -1.96
CA LEU A 163 -29.52 7.62 -3.30
C LEU A 163 -30.25 8.80 -3.96
N ASP A 164 -30.90 9.65 -3.18
CA ASP A 164 -31.64 10.84 -3.62
C ASP A 164 -30.74 12.01 -4.06
N ARG A 165 -29.45 11.95 -3.73
CA ARG A 165 -28.42 12.92 -4.13
C ARG A 165 -27.46 12.38 -5.18
N GLN A 166 -27.64 11.14 -5.62
CA GLN A 166 -26.86 10.59 -6.73
C GLN A 166 -27.43 11.08 -8.05
N GLU A 167 -26.55 11.37 -9.00
CA GLU A 167 -26.92 11.87 -10.32
C GLU A 167 -26.51 10.85 -11.39
N GLN A 168 -27.21 10.84 -12.51
CA GLN A 168 -26.84 10.00 -13.65
C GLN A 168 -26.28 10.88 -14.77
N ASP A 169 -25.04 10.64 -15.14
CA ASP A 169 -24.47 11.18 -16.37
C ASP A 169 -24.96 10.31 -17.54
N LEU A 170 -25.92 10.84 -18.29
CA LEU A 170 -26.52 10.16 -19.43
C LEU A 170 -25.60 10.10 -20.65
N GLU A 171 -24.65 11.03 -20.78
CA GLU A 171 -23.74 11.09 -21.92
C GLU A 171 -22.70 9.97 -21.81
N ASN A 172 -22.12 9.79 -20.62
CA ASN A 172 -21.10 8.77 -20.37
C ASN A 172 -21.67 7.47 -19.77
N ASN A 173 -22.99 7.43 -19.48
CA ASN A 173 -23.67 6.35 -18.79
C ASN A 173 -22.99 5.99 -17.46
N LEU A 174 -22.72 7.01 -16.64
CA LEU A 174 -22.07 6.88 -15.34
C LEU A 174 -23.02 7.27 -14.21
N LEU A 175 -22.93 6.55 -13.09
CA LEU A 175 -23.60 6.94 -11.85
C LEU A 175 -22.65 7.82 -11.03
N LEU A 176 -23.02 9.08 -10.85
CA LEU A 176 -22.30 10.06 -10.04
C LEU A 176 -22.79 9.96 -8.60
N ARG A 177 -21.96 9.39 -7.73
CA ARG A 177 -22.37 8.94 -6.40
C ARG A 177 -21.43 9.28 -5.27
N ASP A 178 -20.17 9.64 -5.54
CA ASP A 178 -19.17 9.82 -4.50
C ASP A 178 -18.71 11.28 -4.43
N VAL A 179 -18.34 11.73 -3.23
CA VAL A 179 -17.76 13.06 -2.98
C VAL A 179 -16.52 12.92 -2.10
N VAL A 180 -15.66 13.93 -2.08
CA VAL A 180 -14.53 13.97 -1.14
C VAL A 180 -14.81 15.01 -0.06
N LEU A 181 -14.94 14.57 1.18
CA LEU A 181 -15.11 15.41 2.36
C LEU A 181 -13.76 15.91 2.85
N ARG A 182 -13.68 17.20 3.19
CA ARG A 182 -12.46 17.83 3.70
C ARG A 182 -12.58 18.23 5.16
N PHE A 183 -11.61 17.83 5.96
CA PHE A 183 -11.49 18.20 7.36
C PHE A 183 -10.14 18.84 7.62
N ASN A 184 -10.12 19.95 8.35
CA ASN A 184 -8.90 20.57 8.83
C ASN A 184 -8.18 19.67 9.85
N SER A 185 -6.92 19.99 10.12
CA SER A 185 -6.09 19.28 11.10
C SER A 185 -6.63 19.25 12.54
N ASP A 186 -7.54 20.15 12.90
CA ASP A 186 -8.25 20.15 14.19
C ASP A 186 -9.52 19.28 14.19
N GLY A 187 -9.92 18.76 13.03
CA GLY A 187 -11.13 17.98 12.82
C GLY A 187 -12.33 18.79 12.35
N THR A 188 -12.21 20.10 12.17
CA THR A 188 -13.29 20.95 11.66
C THR A 188 -13.60 20.61 10.22
N PHE A 189 -14.88 20.33 9.92
CA PHE A 189 -15.35 20.13 8.54
C PHE A 189 -15.23 21.44 7.74
N ILE A 190 -14.63 21.36 6.55
CA ILE A 190 -14.44 22.50 5.65
C ILE A 190 -15.61 22.55 4.65
N ASP A 191 -15.68 21.55 3.77
CA ASP A 191 -16.69 21.37 2.74
C ASP A 191 -16.60 19.95 2.14
N TYR A 192 -17.32 19.73 1.04
CA TYR A 192 -17.16 18.58 0.16
C TYR A 192 -16.78 19.03 -1.24
N LEU A 193 -15.95 18.24 -1.91
CA LEU A 193 -15.56 18.41 -3.30
C LEU A 193 -16.37 17.49 -4.20
N GLY A 194 -16.79 18.05 -5.33
CA GLY A 194 -17.23 17.34 -6.53
C GLY A 194 -16.28 17.63 -7.70
N GLN A 195 -16.65 17.24 -8.91
CA GLN A 195 -15.83 17.34 -10.13
C GLN A 195 -15.33 18.76 -10.44
N HIS A 196 -16.08 19.79 -10.03
CA HIS A 196 -15.75 21.21 -10.26
C HIS A 196 -15.21 21.93 -9.00
N GLY A 197 -14.90 21.20 -7.94
CA GLY A 197 -14.44 21.75 -6.67
C GLY A 197 -15.55 21.81 -5.61
N PRO A 198 -15.50 22.78 -4.66
CA PRO A 198 -16.42 22.84 -3.53
C PRO A 198 -17.89 22.91 -3.96
N GLY A 199 -18.70 21.99 -3.47
CA GLY A 199 -20.13 21.93 -3.82
C GLY A 199 -20.42 21.55 -5.27
N GLY A 200 -19.41 21.07 -6.01
CA GLY A 200 -19.56 20.64 -7.40
C GLY A 200 -20.38 19.35 -7.54
N ILE A 201 -20.61 18.97 -8.81
CA ILE A 201 -21.31 17.73 -9.19
C ILE A 201 -20.55 16.53 -8.61
N PRO A 202 -21.23 15.50 -8.07
CA PRO A 202 -20.56 14.32 -7.53
C PRO A 202 -19.66 13.63 -8.56
N PHE A 203 -18.65 12.91 -8.10
CA PHE A 203 -17.83 12.05 -8.94
C PHE A 203 -18.56 10.75 -9.28
N SER A 204 -18.11 10.06 -10.33
CA SER A 204 -18.40 8.63 -10.50
C SER A 204 -17.76 7.84 -9.35
N TYR A 205 -17.68 6.52 -9.45
CA TYR A 205 -17.00 5.74 -8.40
C TYR A 205 -15.55 6.20 -8.23
N ILE A 206 -15.22 6.74 -7.06
CA ILE A 206 -13.85 7.13 -6.74
C ILE A 206 -13.10 5.86 -6.30
N GLU A 207 -12.09 5.47 -7.07
CA GLU A 207 -11.24 4.34 -6.72
C GLU A 207 -10.30 4.72 -5.57
N ASN A 208 -9.65 5.88 -5.68
CA ASN A 208 -8.71 6.34 -4.67
C ASN A 208 -8.49 7.87 -4.71
N ILE A 209 -7.92 8.39 -3.63
CA ILE A 209 -7.51 9.79 -3.49
C ILE A 209 -6.07 9.89 -3.00
N TYR A 210 -5.38 10.95 -3.41
CA TYR A 210 -3.96 11.16 -3.12
C TYR A 210 -3.70 12.62 -2.76
N THR A 211 -2.64 12.87 -2.00
CA THR A 211 -2.16 14.23 -1.70
C THR A 211 -0.73 14.41 -2.18
N THR A 212 -0.39 15.60 -2.65
CA THR A 212 0.96 15.91 -3.16
C THR A 212 1.79 16.72 -2.17
N LEU A 213 3.06 16.96 -2.49
CA LEU A 213 3.96 17.81 -1.72
C LEU A 213 3.42 19.23 -1.52
N ASN A 214 2.59 19.71 -2.45
CA ASN A 214 2.01 21.05 -2.43
C ASN A 214 0.65 21.13 -1.70
N ASN A 215 0.26 20.06 -0.98
CA ASN A 215 -1.06 19.92 -0.35
C ASN A 215 -2.22 20.00 -1.35
N GLU A 216 -1.98 19.54 -2.58
CA GLU A 216 -3.01 19.38 -3.59
C GLU A 216 -3.70 18.02 -3.40
N LEU A 217 -4.95 17.91 -3.86
CA LEU A 217 -5.72 16.68 -3.83
C LEU A 217 -5.89 16.14 -5.24
N VAL A 218 -5.61 14.85 -5.43
CA VAL A 218 -5.88 14.14 -6.68
C VAL A 218 -6.94 13.09 -6.44
N VAL A 219 -7.98 13.07 -7.28
CA VAL A 219 -9.11 12.16 -7.20
C VAL A 219 -9.12 11.29 -8.46
N SER A 220 -8.96 9.97 -8.29
CA SER A 220 -9.01 8.99 -9.39
C SER A 220 -10.35 8.26 -9.40
N CYS A 221 -11.09 8.39 -10.48
CA CYS A 221 -12.42 7.81 -10.63
C CYS A 221 -12.46 6.78 -11.75
N LEU A 222 -13.20 5.69 -11.54
CA LEU A 222 -13.51 4.74 -12.60
C LEU A 222 -14.56 5.29 -13.56
N THR A 223 -14.35 5.00 -14.84
CA THR A 223 -15.30 5.23 -15.93
C THR A 223 -15.57 3.92 -16.66
N ASN A 224 -16.46 3.92 -17.65
CA ASN A 224 -16.76 2.73 -18.45
C ASN A 224 -15.59 2.31 -19.37
N THR A 225 -14.63 3.20 -19.63
CA THR A 225 -13.54 2.99 -20.61
C THR A 225 -12.14 3.12 -20.01
N GLY A 226 -12.03 3.40 -18.71
CA GLY A 226 -10.77 3.71 -18.05
C GLY A 226 -10.97 4.60 -16.82
N TYR A 227 -10.27 5.73 -16.77
CA TYR A 227 -10.19 6.60 -15.60
C TYR A 227 -10.49 8.07 -15.91
N ALA A 228 -11.13 8.76 -14.97
CA ALA A 228 -11.19 10.21 -14.92
C ALA A 228 -10.41 10.70 -13.69
N VAL A 229 -9.40 11.53 -13.90
CA VAL A 229 -8.55 12.05 -12.84
C VAL A 229 -8.73 13.55 -12.70
N TYR A 230 -9.08 13.98 -11.50
CA TYR A 230 -9.29 15.39 -11.14
C TYR A 230 -8.21 15.83 -10.16
N TRP A 231 -7.47 16.88 -10.51
CA TRP A 231 -6.40 17.42 -9.69
C TRP A 231 -6.82 18.79 -9.17
N PHE A 232 -6.87 18.96 -7.85
CA PHE A 232 -7.31 20.17 -7.18
C PHE A 232 -6.17 20.82 -6.44
N ASN A 233 -6.12 22.15 -6.44
CA ASN A 233 -5.21 22.87 -5.56
C ASN A 233 -5.65 22.72 -4.08
N LYS A 234 -4.83 23.23 -3.15
CA LYS A 234 -5.12 23.15 -1.71
C LYS A 234 -6.44 23.82 -1.30
N GLU A 235 -6.87 24.87 -2.01
CA GLU A 235 -8.17 25.52 -1.77
C GLU A 235 -9.35 24.70 -2.29
N GLY A 236 -9.11 23.70 -3.14
CA GLY A 236 -10.12 22.83 -3.74
C GLY A 236 -10.54 23.22 -5.16
N PHE A 237 -9.87 24.19 -5.78
CA PHE A 237 -10.12 24.56 -7.17
C PHE A 237 -9.46 23.57 -8.13
N LEU A 238 -10.20 23.16 -9.16
CA LEU A 238 -9.73 22.24 -10.18
C LEU A 238 -8.58 22.87 -11.00
N LEU A 239 -7.44 22.18 -11.02
CA LEU A 239 -6.27 22.51 -11.83
C LEU A 239 -6.25 21.72 -13.14
N TYR A 240 -6.41 20.39 -13.06
CA TYR A 240 -6.36 19.49 -14.20
C TYR A 240 -7.52 18.49 -14.18
N ASN A 241 -7.96 18.11 -15.38
CA ASN A 241 -8.92 17.04 -15.60
C ASN A 241 -8.39 16.15 -16.75
N ALA A 242 -7.97 14.93 -16.42
CA ALA A 242 -7.47 13.96 -17.39
C ALA A 242 -8.49 12.83 -17.59
N GLN A 243 -8.96 12.68 -18.82
CA GLN A 243 -9.81 11.55 -19.24
C GLN A 243 -8.92 10.51 -19.92
N LEU A 244 -8.79 9.34 -19.31
CA LEU A 244 -7.88 8.28 -19.70
C LEU A 244 -8.71 7.09 -20.16
N SER A 245 -8.55 6.68 -21.41
CA SER A 245 -9.16 5.45 -21.93
C SER A 245 -8.11 4.49 -22.47
N ALA A 246 -8.45 3.20 -22.51
CA ALA A 246 -7.61 2.19 -23.14
C ALA A 246 -7.33 2.50 -24.62
N ASP A 247 -8.25 3.20 -25.30
CA ASP A 247 -8.11 3.59 -26.71
C ASP A 247 -7.22 4.81 -26.91
N SER A 248 -6.99 5.62 -25.87
CA SER A 248 -6.23 6.88 -25.98
C SER A 248 -4.75 6.75 -25.59
N ILE A 249 -4.34 5.65 -24.96
CA ILE A 249 -2.95 5.46 -24.59
C ILE A 249 -2.09 5.13 -25.83
N PRO A 250 -0.84 5.63 -25.91
CA PRO A 250 0.05 5.29 -27.01
C PRO A 250 0.27 3.78 -27.10
N LEU A 251 0.03 3.19 -28.27
CA LEU A 251 0.32 1.77 -28.48
C LEU A 251 1.83 1.54 -28.54
N VAL A 252 2.29 0.48 -27.89
CA VAL A 252 3.66 -0.03 -28.04
C VAL A 252 3.78 -0.75 -29.37
N GLU A 253 4.88 -0.53 -30.09
CA GLU A 253 5.19 -1.25 -31.33
C GLU A 253 5.06 -2.78 -31.10
N ASP A 254 4.51 -3.51 -32.07
CA ASP A 254 4.20 -4.94 -32.01
C ASP A 254 3.03 -5.37 -31.09
N LYS A 255 2.28 -4.45 -30.46
CA LYS A 255 1.11 -4.77 -29.61
C LYS A 255 -0.23 -4.26 -30.16
N ASN A 256 -0.31 -3.95 -31.46
CA ASN A 256 -1.50 -3.37 -32.10
C ASN A 256 -2.72 -4.30 -32.16
N GLU A 257 -2.53 -5.62 -32.05
CA GLU A 257 -3.61 -6.62 -32.07
C GLU A 257 -4.10 -6.99 -30.66
N CYS A 258 -3.52 -6.39 -29.61
CA CYS A 258 -3.87 -6.67 -28.23
C CYS A 258 -5.10 -5.86 -27.77
N PHE A 259 -5.92 -6.50 -26.94
CA PHE A 259 -6.85 -5.80 -26.05
C PHE A 259 -6.06 -5.18 -24.89
N VAL A 260 -6.41 -3.95 -24.52
CA VAL A 260 -5.76 -3.23 -23.42
C VAL A 260 -6.74 -2.98 -22.28
N SER A 261 -6.30 -3.29 -21.07
CA SER A 261 -7.02 -2.97 -19.84
C SER A 261 -6.19 -1.97 -19.03
N LEU A 262 -6.79 -0.85 -18.64
CA LEU A 262 -6.15 0.05 -17.66
C LEU A 262 -6.34 -0.55 -16.27
N ASP A 263 -5.24 -0.82 -15.57
CA ASP A 263 -5.27 -1.39 -14.23
C ASP A 263 -5.46 -0.30 -13.18
N LYS A 264 -4.57 0.71 -13.16
CA LYS A 264 -4.59 1.74 -12.12
C LYS A 264 -3.90 3.03 -12.56
N VAL A 265 -4.33 4.15 -11.97
CA VAL A 265 -3.69 5.46 -12.13
C VAL A 265 -3.23 5.99 -10.78
N VAL A 266 -1.95 6.36 -10.69
CA VAL A 266 -1.33 6.90 -9.47
C VAL A 266 -0.61 8.20 -9.81
N PRO A 267 -0.86 9.32 -9.11
CA PRO A 267 -0.13 10.56 -9.34
C PRO A 267 1.29 10.52 -8.77
N ASP A 268 2.18 11.29 -9.36
CA ASP A 268 3.46 11.62 -8.75
C ASP A 268 3.25 12.54 -7.53
N TYR A 269 4.10 12.38 -6.51
CA TYR A 269 3.99 13.16 -5.28
C TYR A 269 4.49 14.61 -5.44
N LYS A 270 5.38 14.88 -6.40
CA LYS A 270 6.10 16.14 -6.56
C LYS A 270 5.66 16.90 -7.81
N GLU A 271 5.48 16.18 -8.90
CA GLU A 271 5.19 16.75 -10.22
C GLU A 271 3.73 16.53 -10.63
N HIS A 272 3.20 17.36 -11.54
CA HIS A 272 1.88 17.18 -12.16
C HIS A 272 1.93 16.07 -13.21
N THR A 273 2.19 14.84 -12.76
CA THR A 273 2.39 13.66 -13.59
C THR A 273 1.52 12.51 -13.10
N LEU A 274 0.97 11.74 -14.03
CA LEU A 274 0.21 10.52 -13.75
C LEU A 274 0.98 9.30 -14.26
N TYR A 275 1.04 8.26 -13.43
CA TYR A 275 1.51 6.93 -13.80
C TYR A 275 0.31 6.02 -14.04
N ILE A 276 0.18 5.50 -15.26
CA ILE A 276 -0.94 4.68 -15.70
C ILE A 276 -0.42 3.28 -16.01
N LYS A 277 -0.83 2.27 -15.24
CA LYS A 277 -0.51 0.88 -15.57
C LYS A 277 -1.57 0.35 -16.54
N ALA A 278 -1.13 -0.26 -17.64
CA ALA A 278 -1.98 -0.95 -18.58
C ALA A 278 -1.48 -2.38 -18.86
N ASP A 279 -2.42 -3.31 -18.93
CA ASP A 279 -2.21 -4.72 -19.20
C ASP A 279 -2.67 -5.07 -20.62
N TYR A 280 -1.85 -5.82 -21.33
CA TYR A 280 -2.08 -6.22 -22.73
C TYR A 280 -2.41 -7.70 -22.80
N PHE A 281 -3.46 -8.01 -23.57
CA PHE A 281 -3.94 -9.37 -23.77
C PHE A 281 -4.18 -9.66 -25.25
N LEU A 282 -3.80 -10.86 -25.71
CA LEU A 282 -4.22 -11.37 -27.01
C LEU A 282 -5.52 -12.14 -26.88
N SER A 283 -6.33 -12.10 -27.94
CA SER A 283 -7.50 -12.96 -28.06
C SER A 283 -7.07 -14.30 -28.65
N ASP A 284 -7.32 -15.39 -27.93
CA ASP A 284 -7.12 -16.73 -28.47
C ASP A 284 -8.31 -17.04 -29.38
N ILE A 285 -8.07 -17.22 -30.69
CA ILE A 285 -9.11 -17.50 -31.68
C ILE A 285 -8.98 -18.96 -32.14
N ASP A 286 -10.05 -19.73 -32.02
CA ASP A 286 -10.11 -21.06 -32.61
C ASP A 286 -10.09 -20.97 -34.14
N VAL A 287 -9.04 -21.51 -34.75
CA VAL A 287 -8.75 -21.38 -36.19
C VAL A 287 -9.83 -22.03 -37.06
N GLN A 288 -10.61 -22.98 -36.53
CA GLN A 288 -11.65 -23.67 -37.30
C GLN A 288 -13.00 -22.96 -37.29
N SER A 289 -13.38 -22.35 -36.16
CA SER A 289 -14.68 -21.72 -35.96
C SER A 289 -14.63 -20.19 -36.04
N GLY A 290 -13.45 -19.58 -35.91
CA GLY A 290 -13.28 -18.13 -35.82
C GLY A 290 -13.82 -17.53 -34.51
N VAL A 291 -14.14 -18.37 -33.53
CA VAL A 291 -14.69 -17.96 -32.24
C VAL A 291 -13.54 -17.70 -31.26
N GLN A 292 -13.63 -16.61 -30.51
CA GLN A 292 -12.72 -16.32 -29.41
C GLN A 292 -12.92 -17.35 -28.28
N THR A 293 -11.87 -18.10 -27.96
CA THR A 293 -11.87 -19.15 -26.95
C THR A 293 -11.27 -18.71 -25.62
N GLY A 294 -10.51 -17.61 -25.61
CA GLY A 294 -9.86 -17.10 -24.40
C GLY A 294 -9.13 -15.78 -24.62
N VAL A 295 -8.42 -15.35 -23.58
CA VAL A 295 -7.45 -14.26 -23.63
C VAL A 295 -6.14 -14.70 -22.96
N SER A 296 -5.02 -14.33 -23.56
CA SER A 296 -3.68 -14.65 -23.07
C SER A 296 -2.93 -13.36 -22.70
N TYR A 297 -2.32 -13.34 -21.52
CA TYR A 297 -1.55 -12.18 -21.03
C TYR A 297 -0.24 -12.03 -21.83
N GLU A 298 -0.02 -10.84 -22.38
CA GLU A 298 1.14 -10.54 -23.23
C GLU A 298 2.18 -9.64 -22.58
N GLY A 299 1.76 -8.81 -21.62
CA GLY A 299 2.67 -7.86 -20.98
C GLY A 299 1.95 -6.73 -20.27
N SER A 300 2.72 -6.00 -19.45
CA SER A 300 2.26 -4.84 -18.70
C SER A 300 3.18 -3.66 -19.00
N TYR A 301 2.61 -2.47 -19.11
CA TYR A 301 3.37 -1.25 -19.32
C TYR A 301 2.91 -0.17 -18.34
N LEU A 302 3.87 0.61 -17.84
CA LEU A 302 3.62 1.79 -17.04
C LEU A 302 3.86 3.04 -17.89
N TYR A 303 2.78 3.72 -18.24
CA TYR A 303 2.80 4.98 -18.97
C TYR A 303 2.98 6.15 -18.00
N THR A 304 3.74 7.16 -18.44
CA THR A 304 3.91 8.42 -17.69
C THR A 304 3.29 9.55 -18.51
N LEU A 305 2.26 10.19 -17.99
CA LEU A 305 1.59 11.34 -18.60
C LEU A 305 1.93 12.61 -17.82
N ASN A 306 2.57 13.58 -18.46
CA ASN A 306 2.77 14.90 -17.89
C ASN A 306 1.55 15.79 -18.18
N LEU A 307 0.90 16.30 -17.13
CA LEU A 307 -0.35 17.06 -17.24
C LEU A 307 -0.15 18.48 -17.75
N ASP A 308 1.02 19.09 -17.53
CA ASP A 308 1.33 20.44 -18.04
C ASP A 308 1.50 20.48 -19.55
N THR A 309 2.04 19.40 -20.12
CA THR A 309 2.35 19.29 -21.54
C THR A 309 1.38 18.39 -22.31
N GLU A 310 0.54 17.64 -21.58
CA GLU A 310 -0.39 16.63 -22.10
C GLU A 310 0.31 15.57 -22.97
N LYS A 311 1.57 15.24 -22.63
CA LYS A 311 2.39 14.29 -23.39
C LYS A 311 2.76 13.08 -22.58
N TYR A 312 2.71 11.94 -23.26
CA TYR A 312 3.24 10.69 -22.76
C TYR A 312 4.75 10.63 -22.97
N GLU A 313 5.46 10.13 -21.97
CA GLU A 313 6.84 9.67 -22.11
C GLU A 313 6.88 8.23 -22.65
N GLU A 314 8.09 7.71 -22.92
CA GLU A 314 8.27 6.31 -23.28
C GLU A 314 7.77 5.39 -22.14
N PRO A 315 6.93 4.38 -22.45
CA PRO A 315 6.38 3.50 -21.43
C PRO A 315 7.45 2.54 -20.87
N LEU A 316 7.39 2.31 -19.57
CA LEU A 316 8.24 1.34 -18.89
C LEU A 316 7.60 -0.05 -18.97
N SER A 317 8.28 -1.02 -19.57
CA SER A 317 7.85 -2.42 -19.56
C SER A 317 7.94 -3.00 -18.15
N ILE A 318 6.85 -3.62 -17.69
CA ILE A 318 6.77 -4.28 -16.38
C ILE A 318 6.79 -5.80 -16.60
N PRO A 319 7.75 -6.53 -16.02
CA PRO A 319 7.81 -7.99 -16.16
C PRO A 319 6.59 -8.64 -15.52
N GLY A 320 6.01 -9.63 -16.19
CA GLY A 320 4.96 -10.45 -15.60
C GLY A 320 5.51 -11.40 -14.53
N TYR A 321 4.64 -11.87 -13.64
CA TYR A 321 5.00 -12.88 -12.65
C TYR A 321 4.75 -14.28 -13.21
N GLU A 322 5.81 -15.08 -13.32
CA GLU A 322 5.72 -16.49 -13.68
C GLU A 322 5.35 -17.35 -12.47
N ALA A 323 4.24 -18.08 -12.56
CA ALA A 323 3.81 -19.06 -11.58
C ALA A 323 3.76 -20.45 -12.22
N ALA A 324 4.20 -21.47 -11.47
CA ALA A 324 4.09 -22.86 -11.90
C ALA A 324 2.82 -23.47 -11.28
N SER A 325 1.90 -23.99 -12.10
CA SER A 325 0.80 -24.82 -11.60
C SER A 325 1.27 -26.26 -11.41
N SER A 326 1.02 -26.83 -10.23
CA SER A 326 1.21 -28.26 -9.94
C SER A 326 -0.07 -29.09 -10.07
N GLU A 327 -1.15 -28.52 -10.60
CA GLU A 327 -2.47 -29.17 -10.69
C GLU A 327 -2.55 -30.30 -11.73
N SER A 328 -1.52 -30.45 -12.59
CA SER A 328 -1.43 -31.59 -13.52
C SER A 328 -0.01 -32.16 -13.58
N ALA A 329 0.13 -33.40 -14.07
CA ALA A 329 1.41 -34.10 -14.17
C ALA A 329 2.44 -33.39 -15.07
N GLU A 330 2.01 -32.39 -15.85
CA GLU A 330 2.85 -31.49 -16.62
C GLU A 330 2.93 -30.13 -15.93
N LYS A 331 4.15 -29.69 -15.62
CA LYS A 331 4.41 -28.37 -15.02
C LYS A 331 4.19 -27.28 -16.06
N THR A 332 2.99 -26.74 -16.11
CA THR A 332 2.64 -25.56 -16.91
C THR A 332 3.06 -24.30 -16.14
N VAL A 333 3.80 -23.42 -16.83
CA VAL A 333 4.14 -22.09 -16.31
C VAL A 333 3.19 -21.10 -16.96
N TYR A 334 2.48 -20.33 -16.15
CA TYR A 334 1.63 -19.24 -16.61
C TYR A 334 2.19 -17.92 -16.09
N THR A 335 2.11 -16.89 -16.93
CA THR A 335 2.51 -15.53 -16.59
C THR A 335 1.26 -14.72 -16.28
N ARG A 336 1.28 -13.97 -15.19
CA ARG A 336 0.19 -13.08 -14.79
C ARG A 336 0.68 -11.66 -14.57
N SER A 337 -0.24 -10.70 -14.69
CA SER A 337 0.03 -9.29 -14.37
C SER A 337 0.26 -9.09 -12.87
N LEU A 338 0.96 -8.01 -12.54
CA LEU A 338 1.16 -7.52 -11.18
C LEU A 338 0.29 -6.28 -10.97
N ASP A 339 -0.36 -6.16 -9.82
CA ASP A 339 -1.16 -5.00 -9.46
C ASP A 339 -0.25 -3.82 -9.13
N PHE A 340 -0.58 -2.62 -9.61
CA PHE A 340 0.20 -1.43 -9.29
C PHE A 340 -0.15 -0.88 -7.90
N LEU A 341 0.77 -0.97 -6.95
CA LEU A 341 0.53 -0.47 -5.59
C LEU A 341 0.68 1.05 -5.52
N GLY A 342 1.75 1.58 -6.11
CA GLY A 342 2.01 3.02 -6.19
C GLY A 342 3.47 3.39 -6.44
N VAL A 343 3.79 4.66 -6.22
CA VAL A 343 5.12 5.25 -6.44
C VAL A 343 5.58 5.98 -5.18
N THR A 344 6.88 5.90 -4.86
CA THR A 344 7.48 6.68 -3.77
C THR A 344 7.90 8.06 -4.22
N ASP A 345 8.17 8.96 -3.28
CA ASP A 345 8.67 10.30 -3.57
C ASP A 345 10.07 10.29 -4.24
N SER A 346 10.78 9.17 -4.11
CA SER A 346 12.09 8.88 -4.71
C SER A 346 11.98 8.23 -6.09
N GLY A 347 10.77 8.02 -6.61
CA GLY A 347 10.52 7.52 -7.97
C GLY A 347 10.66 6.00 -8.11
N TRP A 348 10.45 5.24 -7.03
CA TRP A 348 10.39 3.78 -7.08
C TRP A 348 8.94 3.32 -7.22
N PHE A 349 8.69 2.46 -8.20
CA PHE A 349 7.38 1.87 -8.48
C PHE A 349 7.24 0.53 -7.77
N PHE A 350 6.10 0.31 -7.14
CA PHE A 350 5.79 -0.91 -6.41
C PHE A 350 4.66 -1.67 -7.10
N PHE A 351 4.92 -2.93 -7.38
CA PHE A 351 3.97 -3.86 -7.98
C PHE A 351 3.80 -5.07 -7.07
N MET A 352 2.61 -5.66 -7.04
CA MET A 352 2.31 -6.75 -6.12
C MET A 352 1.37 -7.79 -6.72
N THR A 353 1.49 -9.05 -6.31
CA THR A 353 0.54 -10.11 -6.68
C THR A 353 0.46 -11.18 -5.58
N PRO A 354 -0.72 -11.76 -5.29
CA PRO A 354 -0.86 -12.80 -4.27
C PRO A 354 -0.19 -14.11 -4.70
N VAL A 355 0.62 -14.72 -3.84
CA VAL A 355 1.26 -16.04 -4.03
C VAL A 355 0.95 -16.95 -2.84
N GLU A 356 1.27 -18.25 -2.97
CA GLU A 356 1.26 -19.15 -1.82
C GLU A 356 2.16 -18.59 -0.70
N GLY A 357 1.61 -18.43 0.50
CA GLY A 357 2.32 -17.88 1.66
C GLY A 357 2.47 -16.35 1.69
N GLY A 358 1.74 -15.61 0.85
CA GLY A 358 1.57 -14.16 0.97
C GLY A 358 1.57 -13.41 -0.36
N TYR A 359 2.46 -12.42 -0.51
CA TYR A 359 2.48 -11.54 -1.69
C TYR A 359 3.89 -11.39 -2.24
N VAL A 360 4.05 -11.53 -3.55
CA VAL A 360 5.27 -11.08 -4.21
C VAL A 360 5.17 -9.59 -4.43
N VAL A 361 6.23 -8.86 -4.04
CA VAL A 361 6.41 -7.44 -4.32
C VAL A 361 7.61 -7.27 -5.23
N GLU A 362 7.39 -6.53 -6.32
CA GLU A 362 8.41 -6.11 -7.26
C GLU A 362 8.57 -4.59 -7.20
N ILE A 363 9.80 -4.13 -6.99
CA ILE A 363 10.15 -2.72 -6.87
C ILE A 363 11.07 -2.33 -8.03
N ILE A 364 10.66 -1.35 -8.83
CA ILE A 364 11.27 -1.00 -10.11
C ILE A 364 11.59 0.50 -10.16
N GLN A 365 12.77 0.87 -10.65
CA GLN A 365 13.09 2.28 -10.96
C GLN A 365 12.56 2.71 -12.33
N LYS A 366 12.34 4.01 -12.53
CA LYS A 366 11.90 4.58 -13.82
C LYS A 366 12.75 4.19 -15.03
N ASN A 367 14.04 3.93 -14.85
CA ASN A 367 14.93 3.49 -15.93
C ASN A 367 14.91 1.97 -16.19
N GLY A 368 14.12 1.19 -15.45
CA GLY A 368 14.03 -0.27 -15.55
C GLY A 368 15.28 -1.03 -15.07
N GLN A 369 16.33 -0.36 -14.60
CA GLN A 369 17.64 -1.00 -14.35
C GLN A 369 17.72 -1.76 -13.02
N LYS A 370 16.93 -1.38 -12.01
CA LYS A 370 16.93 -2.01 -10.69
C LYS A 370 15.57 -2.61 -10.43
N LEU A 371 15.54 -3.95 -10.35
CA LEU A 371 14.39 -4.75 -9.96
C LEU A 371 14.71 -5.47 -8.64
N ILE A 372 13.89 -5.23 -7.63
CA ILE A 372 13.92 -5.98 -6.37
C ILE A 372 12.67 -6.84 -6.33
N LYS A 373 12.83 -8.15 -6.15
CA LYS A 373 11.72 -9.09 -6.00
C LYS A 373 11.79 -9.76 -4.65
N LYS A 374 10.71 -9.67 -3.87
CA LYS A 374 10.61 -10.26 -2.53
C LYS A 374 9.21 -10.80 -2.27
N ILE A 375 9.12 -11.69 -1.28
CA ILE A 375 7.85 -12.21 -0.79
C ILE A 375 7.59 -11.55 0.58
N LEU A 376 6.44 -10.90 0.70
CA LEU A 376 5.86 -10.49 1.97
C LEU A 376 5.10 -11.69 2.53
N SER A 377 5.64 -12.31 3.57
CA SER A 377 5.00 -13.46 4.19
C SER A 377 3.71 -13.05 4.91
N VAL A 378 2.61 -13.65 4.50
CA VAL A 378 1.29 -13.52 5.13
C VAL A 378 0.70 -14.91 5.25
N SER A 379 0.14 -15.23 6.42
CA SER A 379 -0.40 -16.56 6.66
C SER A 379 -1.83 -16.66 6.10
N ASP A 380 -2.20 -17.81 5.55
CA ASP A 380 -3.51 -17.99 4.90
C ASP A 380 -4.69 -17.81 5.86
N ASP A 381 -4.49 -18.10 7.16
CA ASP A 381 -5.46 -17.86 8.22
C ASP A 381 -5.67 -16.37 8.53
N GLU A 382 -4.83 -15.47 7.99
CA GLU A 382 -4.92 -14.01 8.15
C GLU A 382 -5.57 -13.30 6.92
N LEU A 383 -6.11 -14.05 5.95
CA LEU A 383 -6.50 -13.53 4.63
C LEU A 383 -8.01 -13.54 4.33
N VAL A 384 -8.85 -13.50 5.36
CA VAL A 384 -10.30 -13.34 5.17
C VAL A 384 -10.61 -11.98 4.51
N PHE A 385 -9.86 -10.94 4.88
CA PHE A 385 -9.86 -9.64 4.22
C PHE A 385 -8.47 -9.02 4.29
N ASN A 386 -8.09 -8.25 3.27
CA ASN A 386 -6.88 -7.44 3.30
C ASN A 386 -7.06 -6.11 2.56
N ASN A 387 -6.30 -5.11 3.01
CA ASN A 387 -6.14 -3.83 2.32
C ASN A 387 -4.70 -3.36 2.49
N PHE A 388 -4.08 -2.91 1.40
CA PHE A 388 -2.69 -2.45 1.36
C PHE A 388 -2.60 -0.98 0.95
N SER A 389 -1.63 -0.28 1.52
CA SER A 389 -1.26 1.08 1.16
C SER A 389 0.25 1.24 1.14
N LEU A 390 0.75 2.04 0.21
CA LEU A 390 2.15 2.46 0.13
C LEU A 390 2.27 3.91 0.59
N SER A 391 3.15 4.18 1.55
CA SER A 391 3.48 5.57 1.92
C SER A 391 4.46 6.19 0.92
N LYS A 392 4.50 7.52 0.87
CA LYS A 392 5.46 8.28 0.03
C LYS A 392 6.93 7.88 0.27
N ASP A 393 7.27 7.51 1.51
CA ASP A 393 8.63 7.12 1.90
C ASP A 393 8.94 5.66 1.54
N GLY A 394 7.94 4.90 1.06
CA GLY A 394 8.11 3.51 0.64
C GLY A 394 7.88 2.49 1.74
N ILE A 395 7.02 2.76 2.73
CA ILE A 395 6.55 1.76 3.71
C ILE A 395 5.23 1.17 3.23
N ILE A 396 5.15 -0.15 3.10
CA ILE A 396 3.89 -0.85 2.82
C ILE A 396 3.19 -1.08 4.16
N THR A 397 1.97 -0.58 4.30
CA THR A 397 1.10 -0.81 5.47
C THR A 397 -0.11 -1.61 5.04
N ALA A 398 -0.56 -2.54 5.87
CA ALA A 398 -1.75 -3.33 5.58
C ALA A 398 -2.63 -3.58 6.79
N ILE A 399 -3.93 -3.73 6.54
CA ILE A 399 -4.86 -4.42 7.43
C ILE A 399 -4.98 -5.84 6.91
N LEU A 400 -4.71 -6.82 7.78
CA LEU A 400 -4.88 -8.24 7.51
C LEU A 400 -5.89 -8.80 8.51
N ALA A 401 -7.01 -9.31 8.03
CA ALA A 401 -8.14 -9.68 8.88
C ALA A 401 -8.39 -11.18 8.81
N ASN A 402 -8.54 -11.80 9.98
CA ASN A 402 -8.99 -13.19 10.11
C ASN A 402 -10.44 -13.25 10.62
N GLU A 403 -10.93 -14.42 11.00
CA GLU A 403 -12.32 -14.57 11.48
C GLU A 403 -12.59 -13.91 12.85
N ILE A 404 -11.55 -13.54 13.61
CA ILE A 404 -11.65 -13.11 15.02
C ILE A 404 -11.25 -11.65 15.22
N GLU A 405 -10.22 -11.18 14.51
CA GLU A 405 -9.64 -9.85 14.66
C GLU A 405 -8.90 -9.40 13.39
N ALA A 406 -8.56 -8.11 13.35
CA ALA A 406 -7.72 -7.54 12.31
C ALA A 406 -6.35 -7.11 12.87
N SER A 407 -5.28 -7.43 12.15
CA SER A 407 -3.93 -6.99 12.45
C SER A 407 -3.52 -5.84 11.53
N VAL A 408 -3.01 -4.77 12.12
CA VAL A 408 -2.32 -3.71 11.38
C VAL A 408 -0.84 -4.06 11.34
N VAL A 409 -0.30 -4.22 10.15
CA VAL A 409 1.09 -4.61 9.92
C VAL A 409 1.75 -3.63 8.97
N TRP A 410 3.08 -3.59 8.98
CA TRP A 410 3.82 -2.92 7.93
C TRP A 410 5.08 -3.68 7.52
N TRP A 411 5.69 -3.23 6.43
CA TRP A 411 7.00 -3.65 5.95
C TRP A 411 7.84 -2.42 5.64
N ARG A 412 9.04 -2.34 6.24
CA ARG A 412 10.00 -1.24 6.08
C ARG A 412 10.80 -1.35 4.77
N THR A 413 10.07 -1.36 3.66
CA THR A 413 10.65 -1.42 2.30
C THR A 413 11.43 -0.15 1.94
N ASP A 414 11.22 0.94 2.66
CA ASP A 414 12.01 2.18 2.64
C ASP A 414 13.49 1.93 2.98
N ALA A 415 13.76 1.11 3.99
CA ALA A 415 15.12 0.80 4.41
C ALA A 415 15.91 0.01 3.33
N VAL A 416 15.20 -0.68 2.44
CA VAL A 416 15.77 -1.41 1.30
C VAL A 416 16.13 -0.42 0.19
N ILE A 417 15.23 0.52 -0.09
CA ILE A 417 15.47 1.61 -1.05
C ILE A 417 16.68 2.43 -0.61
N ASP A 418 16.74 2.83 0.65
CA ASP A 418 17.86 3.58 1.23
C ASP A 418 19.20 2.85 1.10
N ALA A 419 19.19 1.53 1.28
CA ALA A 419 20.38 0.70 1.14
C ALA A 419 20.87 0.59 -0.32
N LEU A 420 20.02 0.90 -1.30
CA LEU A 420 20.35 0.86 -2.73
C LEU A 420 20.67 2.24 -3.34
N ILE A 421 20.31 3.30 -2.63
CA ILE A 421 20.68 4.69 -2.97
C ILE A 421 22.08 5.03 -2.44
N LYS A 422 22.49 4.44 -1.31
CA LYS A 422 23.86 4.51 -0.79
C LYS A 422 24.81 3.62 -1.58
#